data_AF-A0A1R4FWP8-F1
#
_entry.id   AF-A0A1R4FWP8-F1
#
_cell.length_a   1.000
_cell.length_b   1.000
_cell.length_c   1.000
_cell.angle_alpha   90.00
_cell.angle_beta   90.00
_cell.angle_gamma   90.00
#
_symmetry.space_group_name_H-M   'P 1'
#
loop_
_entity.id
_entity.type
_entity.pdbx_description
1 polymer ?
#
loop_
_entity_poly.entity_id
_entity_poly.type
_entity_poly.pdbx_seq_one_letter_code
_entity_poly.pdbx_strand_id
1 'polypeptide(L)'
;MSQPGGHVHNAVAAAVEVVRASGLPHRTDAMFTTIEGEWDEVFDIIKRATDAVLEASPRASLVIKADIRPGATGEMEAKLDRLESAVDARRTD
;
A
#
# COMPACT_ATOMS: atom_id res chain seq x y z
N MET A 1 20.19 -4.22 -24.32
CA MET A 1 19.39 -5.41 -24.71
C MET A 1 18.10 -5.36 -23.91
N SER A 2 16.98 -5.13 -24.59
CA SER A 2 15.66 -5.06 -23.95
C SER A 2 15.20 -6.47 -23.59
N GLN A 3 14.91 -6.72 -22.32
CA GLN A 3 14.30 -7.97 -21.87
C GLN A 3 12.89 -8.08 -22.49
N PRO A 4 12.59 -9.16 -23.23
CA PRO A 4 11.27 -9.37 -23.80
C PRO A 4 10.32 -9.84 -22.69
N GLY A 5 9.33 -9.01 -22.35
CA GLY A 5 8.29 -9.30 -21.37
C GLY A 5 8.14 -8.14 -20.38
N GLY A 6 7.07 -7.37 -20.50
CA GLY A 6 6.74 -6.18 -19.69
C GLY A 6 6.44 -6.47 -18.21
N HIS A 7 7.27 -7.26 -17.57
CA HIS A 7 7.12 -7.63 -16.17
C HIS A 7 7.80 -6.57 -15.30
N VAL A 8 7.00 -5.60 -14.85
CA VAL A 8 7.42 -4.51 -13.93
C VAL A 8 7.76 -4.99 -12.51
N HIS A 9 7.69 -6.31 -12.26
CA HIS A 9 7.86 -6.93 -10.95
C HIS A 9 9.16 -6.57 -10.22
N ASN A 10 10.30 -6.40 -10.91
CA ASN A 10 11.55 -6.00 -10.26
C ASN A 10 11.47 -4.56 -9.70
N ALA A 11 10.87 -3.63 -10.47
CA ALA A 11 10.65 -2.26 -9.99
C ALA A 11 9.61 -2.22 -8.86
N VAL A 12 8.55 -3.04 -8.95
CA VAL A 12 7.56 -3.19 -7.89
C VAL A 12 8.19 -3.79 -6.62
N ALA A 13 9.10 -4.76 -6.75
CA ALA A 13 9.79 -5.37 -5.62
C ALA A 13 10.62 -4.32 -4.86
N ALA A 14 11.37 -3.46 -5.57
CA ALA A 14 12.12 -2.37 -4.96
C ALA A 14 11.22 -1.41 -4.16
N ALA A 15 10.06 -1.05 -4.70
CA ALA A 15 9.08 -0.23 -3.98
C ALA A 15 8.53 -0.93 -2.72
N VAL A 16 8.21 -2.22 -2.81
CA VAL A 16 7.68 -3.01 -1.69
C VAL A 16 8.75 -3.22 -0.60
N GLU A 17 10.03 -3.35 -0.95
CA GLU A 17 11.13 -3.39 0.02
C GLU A 17 11.21 -2.12 0.86
N VAL A 18 11.04 -0.94 0.25
CA VAL A 18 10.97 0.34 0.95
C VAL A 18 9.82 0.36 1.97
N VAL A 19 8.64 -0.15 1.59
CA VAL A 19 7.49 -0.23 2.50
C VAL A 19 7.78 -1.18 3.66
N ARG A 20 8.31 -2.39 3.38
CA ARG A 20 8.62 -3.38 4.42
C ARG A 20 9.67 -2.90 5.41
N ALA A 21 10.67 -2.15 4.94
CA ALA A 21 11.71 -1.58 5.77
C ALA A 21 11.23 -0.41 6.63
N SER A 22 10.03 0.13 6.41
CA SER A 22 9.53 1.31 7.15
C SER A 22 9.21 1.04 8.61
N GLY A 23 8.93 -0.21 8.98
CA GLY A 23 8.43 -0.55 10.31
C GLY A 23 6.96 -0.19 10.57
N LEU A 24 6.28 0.49 9.64
CA LEU A 24 4.86 0.78 9.75
C LEU A 24 4.00 -0.45 9.46
N PRO A 25 2.80 -0.57 10.07
CA PRO A 25 1.81 -1.54 9.66
C PRO A 25 1.52 -1.43 8.16
N HIS A 26 1.60 -2.55 7.44
CA HIS A 26 1.37 -2.59 6.01
C HIS A 26 0.79 -3.93 5.57
N ARG A 27 0.13 -3.92 4.40
CA ARG A 27 -0.36 -5.12 3.71
C ARG A 27 -0.26 -4.93 2.21
N THR A 28 0.52 -5.79 1.55
CA THR A 28 0.59 -5.86 0.07
C THR A 28 -0.35 -6.94 -0.44
N ASP A 29 -1.19 -6.59 -1.42
CA ASP A 29 -2.04 -7.52 -2.17
C ASP A 29 -1.78 -7.40 -3.68
N ALA A 30 -2.64 -8.02 -4.50
CA ALA A 30 -2.48 -8.06 -5.95
C ALA A 30 -2.59 -6.69 -6.64
N MET A 31 -3.24 -5.72 -5.99
CA MET A 31 -3.59 -4.43 -6.60
C MET A 31 -2.94 -3.24 -5.88
N PHE A 32 -2.72 -3.34 -4.57
CA PHE A 32 -2.21 -2.24 -3.75
C PHE A 32 -1.26 -2.70 -2.65
N THR A 33 -0.48 -1.76 -2.15
CA THR A 33 0.12 -1.85 -0.82
C THR A 33 -0.57 -0.82 0.08
N THR A 34 -1.24 -1.30 1.12
CA THR A 34 -1.84 -0.47 2.16
C THR A 34 -0.79 -0.21 3.24
N ILE A 35 -0.69 1.02 3.72
CA ILE A 35 0.23 1.46 4.79
C ILE A 35 -0.61 2.26 5.77
N GLU A 36 -0.40 2.05 7.07
CA GLU A 36 -1.04 2.81 8.14
C GLU A 36 0.00 3.52 8.98
N GLY A 37 -0.21 4.81 9.25
CA GLY A 37 0.68 5.64 10.06
C GLY A 37 0.29 7.11 9.97
N GLU A 38 1.12 7.98 10.53
CA GLU A 38 0.88 9.42 10.47
C GLU A 38 1.15 9.97 9.06
N TRP A 39 0.53 11.12 8.78
CA TRP A 39 0.54 11.74 7.45
C TRP A 39 1.95 11.85 6.85
N ASP A 40 2.89 12.45 7.59
CA ASP A 40 4.24 12.68 7.10
C ASP A 40 5.04 11.38 6.94
N GLU A 41 4.82 10.40 7.81
CA GLU A 41 5.50 9.10 7.76
C GLU A 41 5.08 8.31 6.51
N VAL A 42 3.77 8.24 6.26
CA VAL A 42 3.22 7.52 5.10
C VAL A 42 3.66 8.17 3.80
N PHE A 43 3.61 9.50 3.71
CA PHE A 43 3.99 10.20 2.48
C PHE A 43 5.51 10.19 2.23
N ASP A 44 6.36 10.13 3.27
CA ASP A 44 7.79 9.86 3.10
C ASP A 44 8.05 8.48 2.48
N ILE A 45 7.35 7.44 2.95
CA ILE A 45 7.47 6.09 2.39
C ILE A 45 7.00 6.04 0.94
N ILE A 46 5.86 6.68 0.62
CA ILE A 46 5.35 6.78 -0.76
C ILE A 46 6.38 7.45 -1.67
N LYS A 47 7.01 8.53 -1.21
CA LYS A 47 8.06 9.22 -1.97
C LYS A 47 9.24 8.29 -2.23
N ARG A 48 9.83 7.69 -1.19
CA ARG A 48 10.98 6.78 -1.35
C ARG A 48 10.65 5.57 -2.22
N ALA A 49 9.45 5.01 -2.10
CA ALA A 49 8.99 3.90 -2.94
C ALA A 49 8.83 4.32 -4.41
N THR A 50 8.35 5.56 -4.65
CA THR A 50 8.27 6.13 -6.00
C THR A 50 9.65 6.37 -6.59
N ASP A 51 10.60 6.90 -5.80
CA ASP A 51 11.98 7.13 -6.22
C ASP A 51 12.66 5.82 -6.63
N ALA A 52 12.45 4.74 -5.87
CA ALA A 52 12.97 3.40 -6.19
C ALA A 52 12.43 2.87 -7.54
N VAL A 53 11.17 3.16 -7.90
CA VAL A 53 10.62 2.81 -9.22
C VAL A 53 11.24 3.66 -10.33
N LEU A 54 11.52 4.93 -10.06
CA LEU A 54 12.09 5.87 -11.03
C LEU A 54 13.55 5.55 -11.40
N GLU A 55 14.26 4.77 -10.57
CA GLU A 55 15.58 4.22 -10.95
C GLU A 55 15.47 3.27 -12.15
N ALA A 56 14.34 2.57 -12.31
CA ALA A 56 14.10 1.63 -13.40
C ALA A 56 13.37 2.25 -14.61
N SER A 57 12.77 3.43 -14.46
CA SER A 57 11.95 4.08 -15.50
C SER A 57 11.97 5.61 -15.37
N PRO A 58 12.05 6.37 -16.47
CA PRO A 58 12.05 7.84 -16.42
C PRO A 58 10.72 8.45 -15.96
N ARG A 59 9.66 7.63 -15.79
CA ARG A 59 8.35 8.05 -15.34
C ARG A 59 7.63 6.94 -14.58
N ALA A 60 6.91 7.33 -13.53
CA ALA A 60 5.96 6.50 -12.82
C ALA A 60 4.57 7.17 -12.81
N SER A 61 3.51 6.38 -12.89
CA SER A 61 2.15 6.83 -12.57
C SER A 61 1.81 6.29 -11.19
N LEU A 62 1.26 7.16 -10.34
CA LEU A 62 0.97 6.85 -8.95
C LEU A 62 -0.54 6.96 -8.69
N VAL A 63 -1.11 5.95 -8.06
CA VAL A 63 -2.51 5.94 -7.61
C VAL A 63 -2.50 5.81 -6.09
N ILE A 64 -2.99 6.83 -5.40
CA ILE A 64 -3.11 6.85 -3.95
C ILE A 64 -4.59 6.98 -3.59
N LYS A 65 -5.05 6.12 -2.69
CA LYS A 65 -6.33 6.27 -2.00
C LYS A 65 -6.03 6.28 -0.50
N ALA A 66 -6.38 7.36 0.17
CA ALA A 66 -6.16 7.54 1.59
C ALA A 66 -7.49 7.73 2.32
N ASP A 67 -7.60 7.10 3.48
CA ASP A 67 -8.62 7.45 4.48
C ASP A 67 -7.90 8.17 5.63
N ILE A 68 -8.22 9.44 5.83
CA ILE A 68 -7.49 10.33 6.74
C ILE A 68 -8.39 10.61 7.94
N ARG A 69 -8.06 10.00 9.07
CA ARG A 69 -8.82 10.12 10.32
C ARG A 69 -7.87 10.32 11.50
N PRO A 70 -7.61 11.57 11.92
CA PRO A 70 -6.70 11.85 13.03
C PRO A 70 -7.08 11.10 14.31
N GLY A 71 -6.09 10.51 14.98
CA GLY A 71 -6.24 9.79 16.25
C GLY A 71 -6.80 8.36 16.13
N ALA A 72 -7.07 7.86 14.92
CA ALA A 72 -7.47 6.47 14.71
C ALA A 72 -6.25 5.60 14.34
N THR A 73 -6.12 4.43 14.96
CA THR A 73 -5.04 3.45 14.73
C THR A 73 -5.63 2.03 14.74
N GLY A 74 -4.93 1.06 14.14
CA GLY A 74 -5.40 -0.31 13.95
C GLY A 74 -6.55 -0.45 12.94
N GLU A 75 -6.74 0.55 12.07
CA GLU A 75 -7.93 0.65 11.24
C GLU A 75 -7.88 -0.27 10.01
N MET A 76 -6.71 -0.70 9.55
CA MET A 76 -6.58 -1.72 8.50
C MET A 76 -7.24 -3.05 8.85
N GLU A 77 -7.23 -3.43 10.13
CA GLU A 77 -7.87 -4.65 10.66
C GLU A 77 -9.28 -4.34 11.14
N ALA A 78 -9.45 -3.30 11.97
CA ALA A 78 -10.74 -2.98 12.56
C ALA A 78 -11.84 -2.68 11.53
N LYS A 79 -11.49 -2.18 10.34
CA LYS A 79 -12.45 -2.00 9.23
C LYS A 79 -12.94 -3.31 8.66
N LEU A 80 -12.08 -4.31 8.56
CA LEU A 80 -12.46 -5.64 8.09
C LEU A 80 -13.32 -6.33 9.14
N ASP A 81 -12.96 -6.26 10.42
CA ASP A 81 -13.77 -6.85 11.50
C ASP A 81 -15.20 -6.31 11.51
N ARG A 82 -15.35 -4.97 11.35
CA ARG A 82 -16.66 -4.32 11.25
C ARG A 82 -17.42 -4.72 9.99
N LEU A 83 -16.72 -4.92 8.86
CA LEU A 83 -17.33 -5.39 7.62
C LEU A 83 -17.85 -6.82 7.77
N GLU A 84 -17.03 -7.75 8.25
CA GLU A 84 -17.41 -9.16 8.40
C GLU A 84 -18.57 -9.30 9.39
N SER A 85 -18.54 -8.56 10.51
CA SER A 85 -19.67 -8.51 11.45
C SER A 85 -20.97 -8.06 10.77
N ALA A 86 -20.90 -7.08 9.87
CA ALA A 86 -22.06 -6.60 9.13
C ALA A 86 -22.52 -7.60 8.06
N VAL A 87 -21.60 -8.35 7.44
CA VAL A 87 -21.93 -9.42 6.49
C VAL A 87 -22.63 -10.57 7.20
N ASP A 88 -22.12 -11.00 8.36
CA ASP A 88 -22.70 -12.08 9.16
C ASP A 88 -24.12 -11.74 9.63
N ALA A 89 -24.32 -10.53 10.14
CA ALA A 89 -25.66 -10.07 10.56
C ALA A 89 -26.70 -10.21 9.45
N ARG A 90 -26.33 -9.92 8.19
CA ARG A 90 -27.22 -10.00 7.03
C ARG A 90 -27.57 -11.43 6.60
N ARG A 91 -26.84 -12.44 7.08
CA ARG A 91 -27.09 -13.86 6.76
C ARG A 91 -28.06 -14.53 7.74
N THR A 92 -28.20 -13.94 8.92
CA THR A 92 -29.14 -14.36 9.98
C THR A 92 -30.53 -13.75 9.85
N ASP A 93 -30.68 -12.76 8.96
CA ASP A 93 -31.97 -12.16 8.55
C ASP A 93 -32.61 -12.95 7.38
#